data_AF-A0A838ET75-F1
#
_entry.id   AF-A0A838ET75-F1
#
_cell.length_a   1.000
_cell.length_b   1.000
_cell.length_c   1.000
_cell.angle_alpha   90.00
_cell.angle_beta   90.00
_cell.angle_gamma   90.00
#
_symmetry.space_group_name_H-M   'P 1'
#
loop_
_entity.id
_entity.type
_entity.pdbx_description
1 polymer ?
#
loop_
_entity_poly.entity_id
_entity_poly.type
_entity_poly.pdbx_seq_one_letter_code
_entity_poly.pdbx_strand_id
1 'polypeptide(L)'
;MNDANTTLHHSRQSSGKRALLITSSFLLVLCITLIGASVGGSSRAYAASSTRADANGTFPFILQNNTHGTWTDNQIYVLILGQTTPGQWSYLKSDGTTAHINHLDADAPNHLTKNGVNYANMSFTLSQTSTVTIPTHLDGARMYISLGSPMYFPIAPDDSGWGGPNLNNPSDPNADVYFDWYEFAYQYGVTAFGGNTTQVDMFGFPMVARVQQTAIGYDQSAGITLSRDQVYSQYASAVGPAFKPLATTYRILAPRSSASFAPGDSQGNYMQAAIDQMWSYYTTNQFTLTRPGATFAGSVVNGQLQFTRNGAGPFFLDKPTSNDVLACSGALATGGSETHELGAEVCAALNRGVALNTADWHNPAAYYTNSIHNDYAGFWHQVGIDHRAYGFPYDDVNDQSSVKILPNANPPSSVTISVGW
;
A
#
# COMPACT_ATOMS: atom_id res chain seq x y z
N MET A 1 -2.83 -20.34 39.00
CA MET A 1 -1.55 -19.70 38.62
C MET A 1 -0.84 -20.65 37.67
N ASN A 2 -1.12 -20.49 36.38
CA ASN A 2 -0.33 -20.88 35.22
C ASN A 2 -1.21 -20.67 33.99
N ASP A 3 -0.56 -20.42 32.85
CA ASP A 3 -1.08 -20.30 31.49
C ASP A 3 -1.48 -18.89 31.01
N ALA A 4 -0.45 -18.07 30.76
CA ALA A 4 -0.54 -16.87 29.91
C ALA A 4 0.63 -16.76 28.91
N ASN A 5 1.35 -17.85 28.61
CA ASN A 5 2.62 -17.78 27.87
C ASN A 5 2.63 -18.50 26.50
N THR A 6 1.48 -18.94 25.99
CA THR A 6 1.38 -19.71 24.73
C THR A 6 0.87 -18.91 23.54
N THR A 7 0.36 -17.69 23.74
CA THR A 7 -0.25 -16.87 22.66
C THR A 7 0.75 -16.00 21.90
N LEU A 8 1.96 -15.77 22.44
CA LEU A 8 3.00 -14.91 21.84
C LEU A 8 3.82 -15.58 20.73
N HIS A 9 3.82 -16.91 20.64
CA HIS A 9 4.64 -17.63 19.65
C HIS A 9 4.00 -17.73 18.26
N HIS A 10 2.67 -17.63 18.13
CA HIS A 10 1.99 -17.71 16.84
C HIS A 10 1.92 -16.36 16.09
N SER A 11 2.07 -15.21 16.76
CA SER A 11 2.09 -13.90 16.10
C SER A 11 3.48 -13.50 15.56
N ARG A 12 4.56 -14.13 16.04
CA ARG A 12 5.95 -13.82 15.65
C ARG A 12 6.29 -14.20 14.20
N GLN A 13 5.59 -15.16 13.60
CA GLN A 13 5.90 -15.60 12.23
C GLN A 13 5.10 -14.88 11.13
N SER A 14 3.97 -14.23 11.44
CA SER A 14 3.13 -13.61 10.41
C SER A 14 3.52 -12.16 10.11
N SER A 15 4.00 -11.39 11.08
CA SER A 15 4.34 -9.96 10.88
C SER A 15 5.68 -9.76 10.16
N GLY A 16 6.72 -10.53 10.50
CA GLY A 16 8.04 -10.44 9.86
C GLY A 16 8.08 -10.90 8.39
N LYS A 17 7.20 -11.82 7.99
CA LYS A 17 7.04 -12.24 6.57
C LYS A 17 6.13 -11.28 5.77
N ARG A 18 5.25 -10.52 6.43
CA ARG A 18 4.31 -9.58 5.77
C ARG A 18 4.98 -8.29 5.30
N ALA A 19 6.03 -7.82 5.97
CA ALA A 19 6.83 -6.68 5.49
C ALA A 19 7.70 -7.03 4.27
N LEU A 20 8.11 -8.30 4.14
CA LEU A 20 9.00 -8.75 3.06
C LEU A 20 8.26 -8.90 1.72
N LEU A 21 6.96 -9.24 1.71
CA LEU A 21 6.19 -9.35 0.47
C LEU A 21 5.97 -8.00 -0.24
N ILE A 22 5.92 -6.89 0.50
CA ILE A 22 5.80 -5.55 -0.11
C ILE A 22 7.10 -5.20 -0.85
N THR A 23 8.27 -5.59 -0.33
CA THR A 23 9.57 -5.33 -0.98
C THR A 23 9.82 -6.14 -2.25
N SER A 24 9.18 -7.31 -2.41
CA SER A 24 9.41 -8.18 -3.57
C SER A 24 8.71 -7.72 -4.85
N SER A 25 7.73 -6.82 -4.77
CA SER A 25 7.09 -6.21 -5.95
C SER A 25 7.79 -4.93 -6.46
N PHE A 26 8.82 -4.44 -5.76
CA PHE A 26 9.55 -3.22 -6.17
C PHE A 26 10.68 -3.47 -7.19
N LEU A 27 10.91 -4.72 -7.62
CA LEU A 27 12.02 -5.08 -8.52
C LEU A 27 11.54 -5.60 -9.89
N LEU A 28 10.71 -4.83 -10.59
CA LEU A 28 10.55 -5.04 -12.04
C LEU A 28 10.27 -3.72 -12.78
N VAL A 29 11.26 -2.82 -12.82
CA VAL A 29 11.22 -1.66 -13.73
C VAL A 29 12.04 -1.94 -14.97
N LEU A 30 11.33 -1.91 -16.09
CA LEU A 30 11.75 -2.06 -17.48
C LEU A 30 12.66 -0.90 -17.91
N CYS A 31 13.86 -1.21 -18.41
CA CYS A 31 14.73 -0.23 -19.08
C CYS A 31 14.08 0.23 -20.41
N ILE A 32 13.69 1.51 -20.50
CA ILE A 32 13.34 2.16 -21.77
C ILE A 32 14.38 3.27 -22.03
N THR A 33 15.23 3.05 -23.04
CA THR A 33 16.15 4.05 -23.57
C THR A 33 15.40 4.90 -24.59
N LEU A 34 15.21 6.19 -24.34
CA LEU A 34 14.67 7.15 -25.32
C LEU A 34 15.82 7.97 -25.94
N ILE A 35 15.91 7.91 -27.26
CA ILE A 35 16.82 8.70 -28.10
C ILE A 35 16.20 10.09 -28.28
N GLY A 36 16.94 11.13 -27.88
CA GLY A 36 16.49 12.52 -27.95
C GLY A 36 16.58 13.11 -29.36
N ALA A 37 15.59 13.93 -29.72
CA ALA A 37 15.66 14.90 -30.80
C ALA A 37 15.26 16.28 -30.25
N SER A 38 16.19 17.23 -30.33
CA SER A 38 16.03 18.61 -29.87
C SER A 38 15.34 19.48 -30.93
N VAL A 39 14.35 20.27 -30.54
CA VAL A 39 13.90 21.44 -31.31
C VAL A 39 13.74 22.62 -30.35
N GLY A 40 14.45 23.73 -30.66
CA GLY A 40 14.52 24.92 -29.83
C GLY A 40 13.29 25.82 -29.95
N GLY A 41 12.95 26.46 -28.82
CA GLY A 41 11.94 27.51 -28.75
C GLY A 41 12.17 28.39 -27.51
N SER A 42 12.46 29.68 -27.75
CA SER A 42 12.74 30.68 -26.72
C SER A 42 11.48 31.06 -25.93
N SER A 43 11.56 31.07 -24.59
CA SER A 43 10.55 31.74 -23.76
C SER A 43 11.12 32.24 -22.42
N ARG A 44 10.47 33.30 -21.93
CA ARG A 44 10.93 34.30 -20.96
C ARG A 44 11.20 33.74 -19.56
N ALA A 45 12.26 34.25 -18.93
CA ALA A 45 12.65 33.94 -17.56
C ALA A 45 11.62 34.46 -16.54
N TYR A 46 10.92 33.54 -15.88
CA TYR A 46 10.46 33.74 -14.51
C TYR A 46 11.62 33.35 -13.58
N ALA A 47 11.91 34.18 -12.59
CA ALA A 47 12.90 33.87 -11.55
C ALA A 47 12.36 32.72 -10.68
N ALA A 48 12.63 31.48 -11.12
CA ALA A 48 12.52 30.31 -10.27
C ALA A 48 13.66 30.37 -9.26
N SER A 49 13.32 30.34 -7.96
CA SER A 49 14.27 29.95 -6.92
C SER A 49 14.73 28.54 -7.26
N SER A 50 15.91 28.42 -7.88
CA SER A 50 16.52 27.14 -8.21
C SER A 50 17.10 26.56 -6.92
N THR A 51 16.27 25.88 -6.13
CA THR A 51 16.81 24.91 -5.17
C THR A 51 17.41 23.77 -6.01
N ARG A 52 18.74 23.77 -6.13
CA ARG A 52 19.49 22.60 -6.61
C ARG A 52 18.95 21.37 -5.86
N ALA A 53 18.84 20.24 -6.54
CA ALA A 53 18.78 18.96 -5.85
C ALA A 53 19.93 18.94 -4.84
N ASP A 54 19.64 18.70 -3.56
CA ASP A 54 20.68 18.62 -2.56
C ASP A 54 21.61 17.47 -2.97
N ALA A 55 22.85 17.82 -3.33
CA ALA A 55 23.89 16.85 -3.70
C ALA A 55 24.22 15.85 -2.57
N ASN A 56 23.61 16.05 -1.41
CA ASN A 56 23.75 15.27 -0.18
C ASN A 56 22.78 14.08 -0.11
N GLY A 57 21.86 13.91 -1.07
CA GLY A 57 20.96 12.74 -1.14
C GLY A 57 19.76 12.79 -0.18
N THR A 58 19.46 13.95 0.42
CA THR A 58 18.28 14.16 1.27
C THR A 58 17.20 14.94 0.50
N PHE A 59 15.96 14.92 0.98
CA PHE A 59 14.87 15.69 0.39
C PHE A 59 13.79 16.04 1.43
N PRO A 60 13.03 17.12 1.24
CA PRO A 60 11.96 17.48 2.15
C PRO A 60 10.67 16.68 1.87
N PHE A 61 10.07 16.14 2.93
CA PHE A 61 8.63 15.90 2.99
C PHE A 61 7.93 17.17 3.49
N ILE A 62 6.96 17.65 2.72
CA ILE A 62 6.14 18.81 3.04
C ILE A 62 4.75 18.31 3.43
N LEU A 63 4.29 18.64 4.63
CA LEU A 63 3.01 18.23 5.20
C LEU A 63 2.04 19.41 5.14
N GLN A 64 0.88 19.20 4.52
CA GLN A 64 -0.13 20.23 4.35
C GLN A 64 -1.43 19.82 5.03
N ASN A 65 -1.92 20.70 5.92
CA ASN A 65 -3.24 20.55 6.53
C ASN A 65 -4.31 21.12 5.59
N ASN A 66 -4.96 20.25 4.84
CA ASN A 66 -6.08 20.56 3.96
C ASN A 66 -7.40 20.03 4.54
N THR A 67 -7.51 19.94 5.87
CA THR A 67 -8.74 19.50 6.56
C THR A 67 -9.80 20.61 6.67
N HIS A 68 -9.52 21.77 6.06
CA HIS A 68 -10.41 22.94 5.96
C HIS A 68 -10.96 23.41 7.32
N GLY A 69 -10.11 23.38 8.36
CA GLY A 69 -10.45 23.85 9.69
C GLY A 69 -11.12 22.80 10.58
N THR A 70 -11.35 21.59 10.09
CA THR A 70 -11.83 20.46 10.91
C THR A 70 -10.80 20.08 11.98
N TRP A 71 -9.53 20.06 11.59
CA TRP A 71 -8.42 19.74 12.49
C TRP A 71 -7.36 20.84 12.41
N THR A 72 -6.94 21.36 13.56
CA THR A 72 -5.81 22.31 13.62
C THR A 72 -4.48 21.57 13.60
N ASP A 73 -3.38 22.24 13.25
CA ASP A 73 -2.06 21.60 13.08
C ASP A 73 -1.54 20.89 14.33
N ASN A 74 -1.94 21.32 15.53
CA ASN A 74 -1.60 20.66 16.80
C ASN A 74 -2.48 19.41 17.09
N GLN A 75 -3.45 19.10 16.23
CA GLN A 75 -4.30 17.92 16.29
C GLN A 75 -3.98 16.91 15.17
N ILE A 76 -3.00 17.20 14.31
CA ILE A 76 -2.53 16.29 13.25
C ILE A 76 -1.17 15.76 13.67
N TYR A 77 -1.12 14.46 13.96
CA TYR A 77 0.06 13.76 14.44
C TYR A 77 0.68 12.95 13.32
N VAL A 78 2.01 12.97 13.22
CA VAL A 78 2.80 12.27 12.20
C VAL A 78 3.84 11.39 12.86
N LEU A 79 3.92 10.14 12.42
CA LEU A 79 4.99 9.20 12.74
C LEU A 79 5.56 8.66 11.44
N ILE A 80 6.85 8.89 11.21
CA ILE A 80 7.57 8.27 10.09
C ILE A 80 8.47 7.19 10.66
N LEU A 81 8.17 5.93 10.35
CA LEU A 81 8.94 4.75 10.72
C LEU A 81 9.55 4.12 9.48
N GLY A 82 10.77 3.61 9.58
CA GLY A 82 11.43 2.87 8.50
C GLY A 82 12.79 2.32 8.93
N GLN A 83 13.52 1.74 7.99
CA GLN A 83 14.86 1.20 8.24
C GLN A 83 15.92 2.10 7.63
N THR A 84 16.71 2.76 8.48
CA THR A 84 17.94 3.47 8.07
C THR A 84 19.13 2.52 7.96
N THR A 85 18.98 1.31 8.47
CA THR A 85 19.94 0.22 8.38
C THR A 85 19.14 -1.08 8.28
N PRO A 86 19.43 -1.99 7.34
CA PRO A 86 18.63 -3.19 7.15
C PRO A 86 18.47 -3.99 8.45
N GLY A 87 17.22 -4.30 8.80
CA GLY A 87 16.86 -5.01 10.02
C GLY A 87 16.85 -4.17 11.31
N GLN A 88 17.12 -2.86 11.23
CA GLN A 88 17.06 -1.93 12.36
C GLN A 88 16.02 -0.83 12.09
N TRP A 89 15.01 -0.75 12.94
CA TRP A 89 13.92 0.20 12.80
C TRP A 89 14.23 1.52 13.51
N SER A 90 13.93 2.61 12.82
CA SER A 90 14.09 3.97 13.32
C SER A 90 12.82 4.77 13.04
N TYR A 91 12.55 5.79 13.86
CA TYR A 91 11.56 6.83 13.59
C TYR A 91 12.24 8.19 13.37
N LEU A 92 11.60 9.06 12.60
CA LEU A 92 12.05 10.44 12.41
C LEU A 92 11.40 11.37 13.44
N LYS A 93 12.21 12.26 14.00
CA LYS A 93 11.77 13.34 14.87
C LYS A 93 11.41 14.59 14.05
N SER A 94 10.74 15.55 14.69
CA SER A 94 10.35 16.82 14.05
C SER A 94 11.53 17.67 13.56
N ASP A 95 12.74 17.44 14.09
CA ASP A 95 13.96 18.14 13.67
C ASP A 95 14.67 17.45 12.48
N GLY A 96 14.13 16.36 11.94
CA GLY A 96 14.70 15.58 10.84
C GLY A 96 15.77 14.56 11.26
N THR A 97 16.09 14.46 12.56
CA THR A 97 16.98 13.40 13.05
C THR A 97 16.23 12.07 13.18
N THR A 98 16.96 10.97 13.10
CA THR A 98 16.42 9.62 13.31
C THR A 98 16.77 9.11 14.70
N ALA A 99 15.88 8.33 15.30
CA ALA A 99 16.14 7.57 16.50
C ALA A 99 15.73 6.11 16.29
N HIS A 100 16.56 5.19 16.75
CA HIS A 100 16.24 3.76 16.79
C HIS A 100 15.03 3.53 17.71
N ILE A 101 14.16 2.57 17.37
CA ILE A 101 13.04 2.22 18.25
C ILE A 101 13.56 1.58 19.54
N ASN A 102 12.96 1.93 20.66
CA ASN A 102 13.39 1.45 21.97
C ASN A 102 12.17 1.13 22.83
N HIS A 103 12.01 -0.13 23.24
CA HIS A 103 10.90 -0.57 24.08
C HIS A 103 10.88 0.14 25.44
N LEU A 104 12.03 0.61 25.94
CA LEU A 104 12.10 1.38 27.19
C LEU A 104 11.46 2.76 27.06
N ASP A 105 11.29 3.28 25.84
CA ASP A 105 10.61 4.57 25.60
C ASP A 105 9.12 4.50 25.96
N ALA A 106 8.56 3.30 26.11
CA ALA A 106 7.21 3.11 26.63
C ALA A 106 7.06 3.59 28.08
N ASP A 107 8.12 3.60 28.88
CA ASP A 107 8.08 4.08 30.27
C ASP A 107 8.95 5.34 30.50
N ALA A 108 9.48 5.93 29.43
CA ALA A 108 10.25 7.16 29.49
C ALA A 108 9.35 8.39 29.75
N PRO A 109 9.90 9.51 30.27
CA PRO A 109 9.14 10.75 30.37
C PRO A 109 8.48 11.11 29.03
N ASN A 110 7.22 11.58 29.08
CA ASN A 110 6.41 11.91 27.91
C ASN A 110 5.90 10.70 27.07
N HIS A 111 5.95 9.48 27.61
CA HIS A 111 5.25 8.34 27.01
C HIS A 111 3.74 8.59 26.85
N LEU A 112 3.11 7.84 25.94
CA LEU A 112 1.66 7.80 25.79
C LEU A 112 1.09 6.71 26.72
N THR A 113 -0.20 6.82 27.08
CA THR A 113 -0.91 5.75 27.80
C THR A 113 -2.32 5.61 27.23
N LYS A 114 -2.74 4.39 26.94
CA LYS A 114 -4.12 4.06 26.56
C LYS A 114 -4.54 2.73 27.16
N ASN A 115 -5.75 2.69 27.74
CA ASN A 115 -6.29 1.49 28.38
C ASN A 115 -5.36 0.85 29.42
N GLY A 116 -4.59 1.67 30.15
CA GLY A 116 -3.63 1.22 31.17
C GLY A 116 -2.32 0.63 30.61
N VAL A 117 -2.09 0.72 29.30
CA VAL A 117 -0.83 0.31 28.65
C VAL A 117 -0.07 1.55 28.21
N ASN A 118 1.23 1.57 28.47
CA ASN A 118 2.11 2.65 28.01
C ASN A 118 2.70 2.36 26.63
N TYR A 119 2.97 3.42 25.87
CA TYR A 119 3.52 3.34 24.53
C TYR A 119 4.55 4.45 24.33
N ALA A 120 5.60 4.17 23.55
CA ALA A 120 6.57 5.19 23.19
C ALA A 120 5.90 6.34 22.42
N ASN A 121 6.23 7.57 22.78
CA ASN A 121 5.75 8.75 22.07
C ASN A 121 6.70 9.11 20.93
N MET A 122 6.46 8.50 19.76
CA MET A 122 7.31 8.65 18.57
C MET A 122 6.79 9.70 17.57
N SER A 123 5.60 10.27 17.81
CA SER A 123 4.96 11.21 16.89
C SER A 123 5.34 12.66 17.17
N PHE A 124 5.27 13.48 16.13
CA PHE A 124 5.22 14.94 16.25
C PHE A 124 3.92 15.47 15.63
N THR A 125 3.59 16.74 15.87
CA THR A 125 2.42 17.41 15.28
C THR A 125 2.83 18.36 14.17
N LEU A 126 1.89 18.69 13.27
CA LEU A 126 2.14 19.71 12.23
C LEU A 126 2.45 21.09 12.83
N SER A 127 2.01 21.36 14.06
CA SER A 127 2.37 22.60 14.78
C SER A 127 3.84 22.66 15.22
N GLN A 128 4.50 21.51 15.38
CA GLN A 128 5.94 21.44 15.67
C GLN A 128 6.75 21.61 14.38
N THR A 129 6.31 21.00 13.29
CA THR A 129 6.87 21.22 11.96
C THR A 129 5.91 20.81 10.86
N SER A 130 5.86 21.58 9.77
CA SER A 130 5.17 21.20 8.53
C SER A 130 6.13 20.61 7.48
N THR A 131 7.43 20.51 7.77
CA THR A 131 8.43 19.98 6.84
C THR A 131 9.46 19.15 7.59
N VAL A 132 9.73 17.93 7.11
CA VAL A 132 10.77 17.06 7.66
C VAL A 132 11.72 16.62 6.55
N THR A 133 13.02 16.71 6.81
CA THR A 133 14.05 16.21 5.89
C THR A 133 14.16 14.69 5.99
N ILE A 134 14.01 14.00 4.86
CA ILE A 134 14.22 12.56 4.76
C ILE A 134 15.71 12.26 4.58
N PRO A 135 16.27 11.31 5.35
CA PRO A 135 17.66 10.92 5.25
C PRO A 135 17.95 10.21 3.92
N THR A 136 19.24 9.97 3.67
CA THR A 136 19.72 9.30 2.45
C THR A 136 19.27 7.86 2.30
N HIS A 137 18.71 7.26 3.35
CA HIS A 137 18.24 5.87 3.35
C HIS A 137 17.07 5.70 4.32
N LEU A 138 15.96 5.23 3.78
CA LEU A 138 14.83 4.75 4.55
C LEU A 138 14.07 3.69 3.74
N ASP A 139 14.24 2.42 4.11
CA ASP A 139 13.55 1.30 3.47
C ASP A 139 12.31 0.87 4.27
N GLY A 140 11.32 0.34 3.55
CA GLY A 140 10.08 -0.18 4.15
C GLY A 140 9.35 0.86 5.01
N ALA A 141 9.39 2.13 4.58
CA ALA A 141 8.96 3.24 5.40
C ALA A 141 7.44 3.44 5.36
N ARG A 142 6.88 3.86 6.49
CA ARG A 142 5.50 4.32 6.62
C ARG A 142 5.45 5.65 7.34
N MET A 143 4.78 6.62 6.73
CA MET A 143 4.34 7.84 7.37
C MET A 143 2.89 7.66 7.82
N TYR A 144 2.70 7.31 9.08
CA TYR A 144 1.39 7.32 9.72
C TYR A 144 0.97 8.75 10.02
N ILE A 145 -0.25 9.09 9.65
CA ILE A 145 -0.89 10.38 9.97
C ILE A 145 -2.16 10.08 10.74
N SER A 146 -2.38 10.77 11.85
CA SER A 146 -3.57 10.61 12.69
C SER A 146 -4.15 11.94 13.14
N LEU A 147 -5.47 11.96 13.33
CA LEU A 147 -6.26 13.16 13.58
C LEU A 147 -6.93 13.07 14.96
N GLY A 148 -6.73 14.11 15.78
CA GLY A 148 -7.30 14.25 17.12
C GLY A 148 -6.60 13.47 18.23
N SER A 149 -5.84 12.42 17.90
CA SER A 149 -5.02 11.63 18.83
C SER A 149 -3.77 11.16 18.11
N PRO A 150 -2.61 11.05 18.80
CA PRO A 150 -1.51 10.24 18.28
C PRO A 150 -1.94 8.77 18.22
N MET A 151 -1.15 7.97 17.51
CA MET A 151 -1.30 6.51 17.46
C MET A 151 -0.42 5.82 18.50
N TYR A 152 -0.80 4.59 18.84
CA TYR A 152 -0.21 3.78 19.91
C TYR A 152 0.42 2.52 19.31
N PHE A 153 1.75 2.48 19.28
CA PHE A 153 2.52 1.38 18.68
C PHE A 153 3.35 0.67 19.76
N PRO A 154 3.08 -0.62 20.07
CA PRO A 154 3.97 -1.40 20.91
C PRO A 154 5.29 -1.65 20.20
N ILE A 155 6.40 -1.62 20.95
CA ILE A 155 7.73 -1.99 20.47
C ILE A 155 8.07 -3.37 21.05
N ALA A 156 8.68 -4.24 20.24
CA ALA A 156 9.09 -5.56 20.68
C ALA A 156 10.13 -5.44 21.81
N PRO A 157 10.11 -6.30 22.85
CA PRO A 157 11.05 -6.21 23.98
C PRO A 157 12.54 -6.32 23.63
N ASP A 158 12.87 -6.73 22.41
CA ASP A 158 14.22 -6.84 21.87
C ASP A 158 14.53 -5.78 20.81
N ASP A 159 13.67 -4.76 20.69
CA ASP A 159 13.77 -3.66 19.73
C ASP A 159 13.85 -4.09 18.25
N SER A 160 13.53 -5.35 17.95
CA SER A 160 13.60 -5.91 16.60
C SER A 160 12.47 -5.44 15.68
N GLY A 161 11.44 -4.81 16.24
CA GLY A 161 10.29 -4.32 15.49
C GLY A 161 9.22 -3.69 16.36
N TRP A 162 8.11 -3.36 15.71
CA TRP A 162 6.95 -2.68 16.29
C TRP A 162 5.65 -3.34 15.83
N GLY A 163 4.58 -3.17 16.60
CA GLY A 163 3.25 -3.66 16.26
C GLY A 163 2.40 -2.58 15.62
N GLY A 164 2.06 -2.72 14.34
CA GLY A 164 1.06 -1.86 13.70
C GLY A 164 -0.37 -2.16 14.17
N PRO A 165 -1.35 -1.32 13.81
CA PRO A 165 -2.75 -1.54 14.15
C PRO A 165 -3.26 -2.90 13.63
N ASN A 166 -3.91 -3.65 14.50
CA ASN A 166 -4.63 -4.87 14.18
C ASN A 166 -6.12 -4.65 14.46
N LEU A 167 -6.84 -4.13 13.47
CA LEU A 167 -8.23 -3.71 13.62
C LEU A 167 -9.23 -4.88 13.80
N ASN A 168 -8.78 -6.13 13.63
CA ASN A 168 -9.54 -7.32 13.99
C ASN A 168 -9.44 -7.66 15.49
N ASN A 169 -8.53 -7.02 16.23
CA ASN A 169 -8.48 -7.09 17.68
C ASN A 169 -9.39 -5.98 18.26
N PRO A 170 -10.51 -6.33 18.93
CA PRO A 170 -11.40 -5.33 19.53
C PRO A 170 -10.73 -4.46 20.61
N SER A 171 -9.59 -4.90 21.15
CA SER A 171 -8.80 -4.17 22.14
C SER A 171 -7.63 -3.38 21.53
N ASP A 172 -7.55 -3.27 20.19
CA ASP A 172 -6.51 -2.46 19.55
C ASP A 172 -6.64 -0.99 20.00
N PRO A 173 -5.57 -0.36 20.52
CA PRO A 173 -5.63 1.00 21.04
C PRO A 173 -5.89 2.06 19.95
N ASN A 174 -5.82 1.70 18.67
CA ASN A 174 -6.06 2.59 17.54
C ASN A 174 -7.44 2.38 16.89
N ALA A 175 -8.30 1.50 17.44
CA ALA A 175 -9.61 1.18 16.87
C ALA A 175 -10.54 2.41 16.75
N ASP A 176 -10.37 3.41 17.60
CA ASP A 176 -11.11 4.67 17.70
C ASP A 176 -10.30 5.91 17.26
N VAL A 177 -9.19 5.71 16.54
CA VAL A 177 -8.36 6.79 15.99
C VAL A 177 -8.62 6.94 14.49
N TYR A 178 -8.82 8.17 14.04
CA TYR A 178 -8.74 8.49 12.61
C TYR A 178 -7.28 8.49 12.20
N PHE A 179 -6.87 7.51 11.40
CA PHE A 179 -5.50 7.44 10.87
C PHE A 179 -5.49 6.92 9.44
N ASP A 180 -4.42 7.21 8.72
CA ASP A 180 -4.07 6.62 7.44
C ASP A 180 -2.53 6.62 7.31
N TRP A 181 -1.97 6.06 6.24
CA TRP A 181 -0.52 6.11 6.03
C TRP A 181 -0.09 6.22 4.56
N TYR A 182 1.08 6.80 4.37
CA TYR A 182 1.81 6.82 3.11
C TYR A 182 3.00 5.86 3.19
N GLU A 183 3.15 4.97 2.21
CA GLU A 183 4.27 4.02 2.14
C GLU A 183 5.33 4.55 1.19
N PHE A 184 6.60 4.37 1.53
CA PHE A 184 7.70 4.72 0.63
C PHE A 184 9.00 3.97 0.93
N ALA A 185 9.90 3.96 -0.04
CA ALA A 185 11.26 3.49 0.10
C ALA A 185 12.21 4.39 -0.70
N TYR A 186 13.43 4.57 -0.17
CA TYR A 186 14.46 5.36 -0.84
C TYR A 186 15.84 5.02 -0.30
N GLN A 187 16.80 4.85 -1.21
CA GLN A 187 18.22 4.80 -0.86
C GLN A 187 19.01 5.55 -1.92
N TYR A 188 19.65 6.66 -1.52
CA TYR A 188 20.38 7.54 -2.43
C TYR A 188 21.42 6.76 -3.24
N GLY A 189 21.35 6.88 -4.56
CA GLY A 189 22.27 6.22 -5.50
C GLY A 189 22.07 4.71 -5.67
N VAL A 190 21.12 4.09 -4.94
CA VAL A 190 20.86 2.64 -4.98
C VAL A 190 19.43 2.34 -5.38
N THR A 191 18.46 2.84 -4.61
CA THR A 191 17.03 2.59 -4.81
C THR A 191 16.33 3.90 -5.10
N ALA A 192 15.70 3.99 -6.28
CA ALA A 192 14.87 5.14 -6.64
C ALA A 192 13.76 5.36 -5.61
N PHE A 193 13.40 6.63 -5.39
CA PHE A 193 12.23 6.92 -4.55
C PHE A 193 10.98 6.29 -5.19
N GLY A 194 10.29 5.47 -4.42
CA GLY A 194 8.95 4.99 -4.73
C GLY A 194 8.05 5.22 -3.53
N GLY A 195 6.84 5.72 -3.74
CA GLY A 195 5.85 5.80 -2.67
C GLY A 195 4.41 5.88 -3.16
N ASN A 196 3.49 5.60 -2.26
CA ASN A 196 2.06 5.44 -2.56
C ASN A 196 1.17 5.80 -1.35
N THR A 197 0.02 6.40 -1.65
CA THR A 197 -1.16 6.27 -0.77
C THR A 197 -1.69 4.84 -0.88
N THR A 198 -2.37 4.30 0.13
CA THR A 198 -2.86 2.92 0.04
C THR A 198 -4.24 2.74 0.61
N GLN A 199 -5.05 1.89 -0.02
CA GLN A 199 -6.34 1.43 0.46
C GLN A 199 -6.33 -0.09 0.65
N VAL A 200 -5.15 -0.72 0.63
CA VAL A 200 -5.02 -2.18 0.69
C VAL A 200 -5.66 -2.75 1.95
N ASP A 201 -5.52 -2.05 3.08
CA ASP A 201 -6.06 -2.49 4.36
C ASP A 201 -7.29 -1.67 4.79
N MET A 202 -7.31 -0.36 4.50
CA MET A 202 -8.40 0.54 4.85
C MET A 202 -8.27 1.90 4.16
N PHE A 203 -9.34 2.70 4.20
CA PHE A 203 -9.35 4.14 3.99
C PHE A 203 -9.73 4.85 5.30
N GLY A 204 -8.88 5.73 5.80
CA GLY A 204 -9.17 6.58 6.97
C GLY A 204 -9.75 7.93 6.58
N PHE A 205 -9.00 8.69 5.78
CA PHE A 205 -9.35 10.02 5.28
C PHE A 205 -8.64 10.31 3.95
N PRO A 206 -9.12 11.28 3.14
CA PRO A 206 -8.50 11.64 1.88
C PRO A 206 -7.07 12.14 2.07
N MET A 207 -6.16 11.64 1.23
CA MET A 207 -4.76 12.07 1.20
C MET A 207 -4.32 12.20 -0.25
N VAL A 208 -3.56 13.25 -0.56
CA VAL A 208 -2.89 13.43 -1.85
C VAL A 208 -1.39 13.49 -1.63
N ALA A 209 -0.64 12.67 -2.37
CA ALA A 209 0.81 12.71 -2.43
C ALA A 209 1.27 13.28 -3.77
N ARG A 210 2.13 14.30 -3.75
CA ARG A 210 2.78 14.87 -4.94
C ARG A 210 4.28 14.67 -4.85
N VAL A 211 4.86 14.00 -5.85
CA VAL A 211 6.30 13.71 -5.95
C VAL A 211 6.89 14.58 -7.04
N GLN A 212 7.93 15.35 -6.72
CA GLN A 212 8.57 16.25 -7.67
C GLN A 212 10.07 16.00 -7.76
N GLN A 213 10.63 16.02 -8.97
CA GLN A 213 12.07 16.11 -9.23
C GLN A 213 12.31 17.11 -10.36
N THR A 214 12.55 18.37 -9.99
CA THR A 214 12.67 19.52 -10.91
C THR A 214 13.73 19.30 -11.98
N ALA A 215 14.84 18.63 -11.62
CA ALA A 215 15.97 18.40 -12.52
C ALA A 215 15.61 17.60 -13.79
N ILE A 216 14.56 16.78 -13.74
CA ILE A 216 14.08 15.98 -14.88
C ILE A 216 12.64 16.33 -15.29
N GLY A 217 12.06 17.37 -14.68
CA GLY A 217 10.66 17.75 -14.92
C GLY A 217 9.63 16.71 -14.42
N TYR A 218 9.99 15.84 -13.48
CA TYR A 218 9.04 14.90 -12.88
C TYR A 218 8.14 15.63 -11.89
N ASP A 219 6.82 15.53 -12.09
CA ASP A 219 5.80 16.10 -11.23
C ASP A 219 4.54 15.25 -11.36
N GLN A 220 4.28 14.41 -10.36
CA GLN A 220 3.18 13.45 -10.39
C GLN A 220 2.44 13.47 -9.06
N SER A 221 1.12 13.33 -9.12
CA SER A 221 0.27 13.23 -7.94
C SER A 221 -0.52 11.93 -7.92
N ALA A 222 -0.86 11.45 -6.74
CA ALA A 222 -1.73 10.31 -6.51
C ALA A 222 -2.55 10.52 -5.23
N GLY A 223 -3.66 9.80 -5.10
CA GLY A 223 -4.54 9.86 -3.93
C GLY A 223 -5.95 10.34 -4.27
N ILE A 224 -6.65 10.89 -3.28
CA ILE A 224 -8.07 11.25 -3.37
C ILE A 224 -8.27 12.72 -3.00
N THR A 225 -8.92 13.49 -3.86
CA THR A 225 -9.16 14.94 -3.70
C THR A 225 -10.53 15.29 -3.12
N LEU A 226 -11.44 14.31 -3.04
CA LEU A 226 -12.75 14.47 -2.43
C LEU A 226 -12.62 14.69 -0.92
N SER A 227 -13.59 15.37 -0.31
CA SER A 227 -13.78 15.34 1.15
C SER A 227 -14.17 13.94 1.62
N ARG A 228 -13.93 13.64 2.89
CA ARG A 228 -14.28 12.36 3.52
C ARG A 228 -15.78 12.10 3.45
N ASP A 229 -16.61 13.12 3.67
CA ASP A 229 -18.06 12.99 3.56
C ASP A 229 -18.50 12.63 2.13
N GLN A 230 -17.87 13.23 1.11
CA GLN A 230 -18.10 12.85 -0.29
C GLN A 230 -17.66 11.41 -0.56
N VAL A 231 -16.51 10.99 -0.04
CA VAL A 231 -16.05 9.60 -0.18
C VAL A 231 -17.04 8.63 0.44
N TYR A 232 -17.48 8.85 1.69
CA TYR A 232 -18.44 7.97 2.37
C TYR A 232 -19.80 7.92 1.66
N SER A 233 -20.31 9.08 1.20
CA SER A 233 -21.56 9.14 0.46
C SER A 233 -21.49 8.41 -0.88
N GLN A 234 -20.38 8.56 -1.61
CA GLN A 234 -20.19 7.89 -2.89
C GLN A 234 -19.97 6.39 -2.70
N TYR A 235 -19.18 5.98 -1.69
CA TYR A 235 -18.97 4.57 -1.35
C TYR A 235 -20.28 3.85 -1.09
N ALA A 236 -21.14 4.41 -0.21
CA ALA A 236 -22.43 3.83 0.14
C ALA A 236 -23.38 3.66 -1.06
N SER A 237 -23.20 4.47 -2.10
CA SER A 237 -23.98 4.47 -3.33
C SER A 237 -23.39 3.53 -4.40
N ALA A 238 -22.07 3.38 -4.44
CA ALA A 238 -21.36 2.64 -5.48
C ALA A 238 -21.27 1.14 -5.20
N VAL A 239 -21.06 0.73 -3.94
CA VAL A 239 -20.75 -0.67 -3.63
C VAL A 239 -21.98 -1.53 -3.34
N GLY A 240 -21.88 -2.81 -3.66
CA GLY A 240 -22.88 -3.82 -3.38
C GLY A 240 -23.09 -4.11 -1.89
N PRO A 241 -24.19 -4.80 -1.51
CA PRO A 241 -24.58 -5.02 -0.11
C PRO A 241 -23.51 -5.67 0.77
N ALA A 242 -22.66 -6.54 0.21
CA ALA A 242 -21.58 -7.21 0.94
C ALA A 242 -20.49 -6.25 1.46
N PHE A 243 -20.27 -5.15 0.75
CA PHE A 243 -19.20 -4.18 1.05
C PHE A 243 -19.69 -2.99 1.88
N LYS A 244 -20.99 -2.66 1.85
CA LYS A 244 -21.54 -1.52 2.61
C LYS A 244 -21.16 -1.53 4.11
N PRO A 245 -21.20 -2.67 4.84
CA PRO A 245 -20.83 -2.72 6.25
C PRO A 245 -19.34 -2.46 6.53
N LEU A 246 -18.48 -2.44 5.50
CA LEU A 246 -17.05 -2.13 5.66
C LEU A 246 -16.82 -0.66 6.06
N ALA A 247 -17.75 0.22 5.73
CA ALA A 247 -17.72 1.62 6.16
C ALA A 247 -18.16 1.75 7.62
N THR A 248 -17.23 2.14 8.47
CA THR A 248 -17.43 2.40 9.90
C THR A 248 -17.19 3.87 10.21
N THR A 249 -17.42 4.31 11.44
CA THR A 249 -17.21 5.71 11.85
C THR A 249 -15.81 6.21 11.52
N TYR A 250 -14.78 5.40 11.80
CA TYR A 250 -13.38 5.84 11.70
C TYR A 250 -12.76 5.59 10.32
N ARG A 251 -13.23 4.56 9.61
CA ARG A 251 -12.58 4.07 8.40
C ARG A 251 -13.50 3.17 7.57
N ILE A 252 -13.16 3.01 6.31
CA ILE A 252 -13.71 1.97 5.44
C ILE A 252 -12.66 0.85 5.36
N LEU A 253 -12.98 -0.34 5.88
CA LEU A 253 -12.04 -1.48 5.87
C LEU A 253 -11.96 -2.12 4.48
N ALA A 254 -10.78 -2.59 4.09
CA ALA A 254 -10.66 -3.48 2.94
C ALA A 254 -11.27 -4.85 3.28
N PRO A 255 -11.79 -5.59 2.29
CA PRO A 255 -12.27 -6.96 2.49
C PRO A 255 -11.23 -7.85 3.16
N ARG A 256 -9.94 -7.77 2.76
CA ARG A 256 -8.84 -8.55 3.37
C ARG A 256 -8.58 -8.25 4.84
N SER A 257 -9.10 -7.14 5.34
CA SER A 257 -8.92 -6.65 6.71
C SER A 257 -10.20 -6.69 7.53
N SER A 258 -11.29 -7.20 6.95
CA SER A 258 -12.60 -7.31 7.60
C SER A 258 -12.88 -8.73 8.08
N ALA A 259 -13.42 -8.85 9.29
CA ALA A 259 -13.93 -10.12 9.81
C ALA A 259 -15.02 -10.71 8.92
N SER A 260 -15.87 -9.90 8.29
CA SER A 260 -17.00 -10.40 7.46
C SER A 260 -16.55 -11.17 6.22
N PHE A 261 -15.35 -10.90 5.71
CA PHE A 261 -14.75 -11.60 4.56
C PHE A 261 -13.72 -12.66 4.98
N ALA A 262 -13.54 -12.87 6.28
CA ALA A 262 -12.68 -13.94 6.77
C ALA A 262 -13.26 -15.33 6.43
N PRO A 263 -12.42 -16.36 6.29
CA PRO A 263 -12.88 -17.72 6.05
C PRO A 263 -13.92 -18.18 7.09
N GLY A 264 -15.08 -18.64 6.62
CA GLY A 264 -16.17 -19.10 7.48
C GLY A 264 -17.17 -18.03 7.93
N ASP A 265 -16.92 -16.75 7.65
CA ASP A 265 -17.87 -15.67 7.90
C ASP A 265 -18.82 -15.45 6.70
N SER A 266 -19.78 -14.54 6.86
CA SER A 266 -20.88 -14.22 5.95
C SER A 266 -20.46 -13.94 4.50
N GLN A 267 -19.31 -13.29 4.28
CA GLN A 267 -18.74 -12.99 2.96
C GLN A 267 -17.46 -13.79 2.67
N GLY A 268 -17.12 -14.78 3.51
CA GLY A 268 -15.88 -15.54 3.40
C GLY A 268 -15.71 -16.35 2.11
N ASN A 269 -16.80 -16.56 1.35
CA ASN A 269 -16.82 -17.24 0.05
C ASN A 269 -17.19 -16.31 -1.12
N TYR A 270 -17.12 -14.99 -0.94
CA TYR A 270 -17.63 -14.01 -1.91
C TYR A 270 -17.05 -14.18 -3.33
N MET A 271 -15.76 -14.50 -3.47
CA MET A 271 -15.10 -14.68 -4.77
C MET A 271 -15.21 -16.12 -5.30
N GLN A 272 -15.80 -17.06 -4.55
CA GLN A 272 -15.73 -18.49 -4.84
C GLN A 272 -16.29 -18.83 -6.21
N ALA A 273 -17.42 -18.25 -6.59
CA ALA A 273 -18.03 -18.50 -7.89
C ALA A 273 -17.17 -18.02 -9.06
N ALA A 274 -16.48 -16.87 -8.95
CA ALA A 274 -15.56 -16.38 -9.97
C ALA A 274 -14.33 -17.30 -10.10
N ILE A 275 -13.79 -17.77 -8.97
CA ILE A 275 -12.68 -18.73 -8.92
C ILE A 275 -13.10 -20.05 -9.57
N ASP A 276 -14.25 -20.61 -9.19
CA ASP A 276 -14.77 -21.85 -9.74
C ASP A 276 -14.97 -21.76 -11.25
N GLN A 277 -15.55 -20.64 -11.72
CA GLN A 277 -15.77 -20.40 -13.14
C GLN A 277 -14.45 -20.33 -13.91
N MET A 278 -13.44 -19.63 -13.39
CA MET A 278 -12.11 -19.55 -14.00
C MET A 278 -11.46 -20.94 -14.10
N TRP A 279 -11.45 -21.70 -12.99
CA TRP A 279 -10.82 -23.02 -12.94
C TRP A 279 -11.52 -24.03 -13.87
N SER A 280 -12.84 -24.04 -13.89
CA SER A 280 -13.62 -24.87 -14.81
C SER A 280 -13.37 -24.47 -16.27
N TYR A 281 -13.34 -23.18 -16.59
CA TYR A 281 -13.11 -22.70 -17.95
C TYR A 281 -11.76 -23.17 -18.50
N TYR A 282 -10.68 -23.02 -17.74
CA TYR A 282 -9.33 -23.42 -18.18
C TYR A 282 -9.04 -24.92 -18.05
N THR A 283 -10.02 -25.74 -17.65
CA THR A 283 -9.94 -27.21 -17.77
C THR A 283 -10.18 -27.64 -19.22
N THR A 284 -11.06 -26.96 -19.94
CA THR A 284 -11.43 -27.29 -21.33
C THR A 284 -10.88 -26.31 -22.36
N ASN A 285 -10.38 -25.16 -21.92
CA ASN A 285 -9.81 -24.12 -22.77
C ASN A 285 -8.36 -23.87 -22.38
N GLN A 286 -7.49 -23.66 -23.37
CA GLN A 286 -6.10 -23.33 -23.12
C GLN A 286 -6.00 -21.97 -22.42
N PHE A 287 -5.34 -21.93 -21.25
CA PHE A 287 -4.90 -20.69 -20.64
C PHE A 287 -3.71 -20.14 -21.43
N THR A 288 -3.80 -18.89 -21.87
CA THR A 288 -2.68 -18.15 -22.47
C THR A 288 -2.72 -16.69 -22.04
N LEU A 289 -1.67 -16.22 -21.37
CA LEU A 289 -1.44 -14.82 -21.04
C LEU A 289 -0.11 -14.38 -21.66
N THR A 290 -0.14 -13.37 -22.52
CA THR A 290 1.07 -12.79 -23.13
C THR A 290 1.20 -11.33 -22.74
N ARG A 291 2.37 -10.96 -22.23
CA ARG A 291 2.78 -9.60 -21.89
C ARG A 291 4.24 -9.38 -22.32
N PRO A 292 4.76 -8.14 -22.35
CA PRO A 292 6.15 -7.90 -22.71
C PRO A 292 7.11 -8.77 -21.88
N GLY A 293 7.94 -9.58 -22.57
CA GLY A 293 8.94 -10.46 -21.94
C GLY A 293 8.42 -11.80 -21.38
N ALA A 294 7.11 -12.06 -21.36
CA ALA A 294 6.56 -13.29 -20.80
C ALA A 294 5.30 -13.78 -21.53
N THR A 295 5.28 -15.06 -21.87
CA THR A 295 4.07 -15.80 -22.24
C THR A 295 3.87 -16.96 -21.29
N PHE A 296 2.72 -16.97 -20.62
CA PHE A 296 2.25 -18.06 -19.80
C PHE A 296 1.24 -18.88 -20.59
N ALA A 297 1.41 -20.20 -20.65
CA ALA A 297 0.48 -21.08 -21.33
C ALA A 297 0.25 -22.36 -20.54
N GLY A 298 -0.99 -22.80 -20.39
CA GLY A 298 -1.32 -23.95 -19.55
C GLY A 298 -2.78 -24.41 -19.61
N SER A 299 -3.13 -25.30 -18.70
CA SER A 299 -4.50 -25.77 -18.49
C SER A 299 -4.67 -26.26 -17.05
N VAL A 300 -5.90 -26.30 -16.58
CA VAL A 300 -6.21 -26.88 -15.26
C VAL A 300 -6.24 -28.39 -15.38
N VAL A 301 -5.31 -29.06 -14.69
CA VAL A 301 -5.15 -30.51 -14.65
C VAL A 301 -5.16 -30.95 -13.19
N ASN A 302 -5.98 -31.94 -12.84
CA ASN A 302 -6.11 -32.45 -11.46
C ASN A 302 -6.38 -31.34 -10.41
N GLY A 303 -7.12 -30.30 -10.80
CA GLY A 303 -7.48 -29.18 -9.91
C GLY A 303 -6.43 -28.06 -9.79
N GLN A 304 -5.29 -28.18 -10.46
CA GLN A 304 -4.20 -27.20 -10.43
C GLN A 304 -3.97 -26.61 -11.82
N LEU A 305 -3.71 -25.31 -11.93
CA LEU A 305 -3.29 -24.73 -13.21
C LEU A 305 -1.84 -25.12 -13.45
N GLN A 306 -1.63 -26.08 -14.35
CA GLN A 306 -0.31 -26.49 -14.83
C GLN A 306 0.06 -25.63 -16.03
N PHE A 307 1.19 -24.92 -15.95
CA PHE A 307 1.57 -23.93 -16.97
C PHE A 307 3.06 -23.94 -17.29
N THR A 308 3.40 -23.26 -18.38
CA THR A 308 4.76 -22.94 -18.80
C THR A 308 4.96 -21.43 -18.86
N ARG A 309 6.19 -20.96 -18.68
CA ARG A 309 6.61 -19.58 -18.91
C ARG A 309 7.66 -19.56 -20.01
N ASN A 310 7.36 -18.91 -21.13
CA ASN A 310 8.22 -18.89 -22.32
C ASN A 310 8.68 -20.30 -22.76
N GLY A 311 7.81 -21.30 -22.61
CA GLY A 311 8.09 -22.72 -22.91
C GLY A 311 8.80 -23.52 -21.82
N ALA A 312 9.31 -22.88 -20.76
CA ALA A 312 9.87 -23.58 -19.60
C ALA A 312 8.76 -24.03 -18.64
N GLY A 313 8.90 -25.22 -18.04
CA GLY A 313 7.93 -25.78 -17.09
C GLY A 313 7.97 -27.32 -17.03
N PRO A 314 7.00 -27.97 -16.37
CA PRO A 314 5.78 -27.37 -15.83
C PRO A 314 6.00 -26.62 -14.51
N PHE A 315 5.28 -25.52 -14.36
CA PHE A 315 5.00 -24.83 -13.11
C PHE A 315 3.54 -25.03 -12.74
N PHE A 316 3.18 -24.66 -11.51
CA PHE A 316 1.91 -25.04 -10.94
C PHE A 316 1.33 -23.93 -10.07
N LEU A 317 0.07 -23.56 -10.30
CA LEU A 317 -0.68 -22.63 -9.46
C LEU A 317 -1.88 -23.35 -8.86
N ASP A 318 -1.92 -23.39 -7.52
CA ASP A 318 -3.03 -23.97 -6.76
C ASP A 318 -4.30 -23.16 -6.91
N LYS A 319 -5.45 -23.82 -6.76
CA LYS A 319 -6.75 -23.14 -6.72
C LYS A 319 -6.85 -22.25 -5.48
N PRO A 320 -7.02 -20.93 -5.62
CA PRO A 320 -7.11 -20.01 -4.50
C PRO A 320 -8.46 -20.12 -3.79
N THR A 321 -8.49 -19.66 -2.56
CA THR A 321 -9.72 -19.36 -1.83
C THR A 321 -10.16 -17.92 -2.06
N SER A 322 -11.37 -17.56 -1.62
CA SER A 322 -11.80 -16.15 -1.66
C SER A 322 -10.88 -15.22 -0.85
N ASN A 323 -10.39 -15.70 0.29
CA ASN A 323 -9.41 -14.96 1.10
C ASN A 323 -8.08 -14.78 0.36
N ASP A 324 -7.60 -15.82 -0.34
CA ASP A 324 -6.39 -15.71 -1.16
C ASP A 324 -6.51 -14.66 -2.24
N VAL A 325 -7.67 -14.55 -2.89
CA VAL A 325 -7.93 -13.51 -3.90
C VAL A 325 -7.95 -12.12 -3.28
N LEU A 326 -8.74 -11.89 -2.23
CA LEU A 326 -8.91 -10.54 -1.66
C LEU A 326 -7.63 -10.05 -0.97
N ALA A 327 -6.81 -10.97 -0.44
CA ALA A 327 -5.54 -10.66 0.22
C ALA A 327 -4.30 -10.90 -0.67
N CYS A 328 -4.48 -11.32 -1.92
CA CYS A 328 -3.41 -11.81 -2.81
C CYS A 328 -2.39 -12.71 -2.10
N SER A 329 -2.89 -13.69 -1.37
CA SER A 329 -2.12 -14.54 -0.46
C SER A 329 -2.23 -16.02 -0.80
N GLY A 330 -1.68 -16.87 0.08
CA GLY A 330 -1.82 -18.32 -0.01
C GLY A 330 -1.39 -18.83 -1.37
N ALA A 331 -2.29 -19.55 -2.06
CA ALA A 331 -2.04 -20.12 -3.38
C ALA A 331 -1.49 -19.12 -4.41
N LEU A 332 -1.83 -17.84 -4.29
CA LEU A 332 -1.41 -16.77 -5.22
C LEU A 332 -0.05 -16.15 -4.87
N ALA A 333 0.55 -16.51 -3.74
CA ALA A 333 1.80 -15.95 -3.23
C ALA A 333 2.79 -17.01 -2.73
N THR A 334 2.56 -18.29 -3.06
CA THR A 334 3.45 -19.41 -2.75
C THR A 334 4.02 -20.05 -4.00
N GLY A 335 5.20 -20.65 -3.90
CA GLY A 335 5.88 -21.32 -5.01
C GLY A 335 7.17 -20.61 -5.43
N GLY A 336 7.69 -20.99 -6.60
CA GLY A 336 8.85 -20.34 -7.22
C GLY A 336 8.48 -19.02 -7.89
N SER A 337 9.49 -18.29 -8.37
CA SER A 337 9.34 -16.98 -9.03
C SER A 337 8.26 -16.94 -10.10
N GLU A 338 8.20 -17.96 -10.95
CA GLU A 338 7.27 -18.05 -12.08
C GLU A 338 5.83 -18.28 -11.61
N THR A 339 5.66 -19.03 -10.52
CA THR A 339 4.35 -19.25 -9.89
C THR A 339 3.86 -17.98 -9.21
N HIS A 340 4.75 -17.27 -8.52
CA HIS A 340 4.42 -16.00 -7.88
C HIS A 340 4.08 -14.93 -8.91
N GLU A 341 4.82 -14.84 -10.02
CA GLU A 341 4.55 -13.92 -11.12
C GLU A 341 3.16 -14.14 -11.72
N LEU A 342 2.78 -15.40 -11.99
CA LEU A 342 1.44 -15.71 -12.47
C LEU A 342 0.37 -15.54 -11.38
N GLY A 343 0.69 -15.84 -10.12
CA GLY A 343 -0.20 -15.66 -8.98
C GLY A 343 -0.62 -14.20 -8.80
N ALA A 344 0.29 -13.25 -9.01
CA ALA A 344 -0.03 -11.83 -8.99
C ALA A 344 -1.02 -11.42 -10.10
N GLU A 345 -0.78 -11.89 -11.32
CA GLU A 345 -1.67 -11.68 -12.48
C GLU A 345 -3.07 -12.25 -12.25
N VAL A 346 -3.15 -13.48 -11.75
CA VAL A 346 -4.42 -14.14 -11.41
C VAL A 346 -5.14 -13.40 -10.28
N CYS A 347 -4.42 -12.94 -9.25
CA CYS A 347 -5.01 -12.14 -8.19
C CYS A 347 -5.66 -10.87 -8.73
N ALA A 348 -4.93 -10.10 -9.55
CA ALA A 348 -5.42 -8.87 -10.12
C ALA A 348 -6.63 -9.12 -11.04
N ALA A 349 -6.56 -10.14 -11.90
CA ALA A 349 -7.65 -10.47 -12.81
C ALA A 349 -8.93 -10.92 -12.08
N LEU A 350 -8.82 -11.66 -10.98
CA LEU A 350 -9.98 -12.06 -10.17
C LEU A 350 -10.56 -10.86 -9.40
N ASN A 351 -9.73 -10.02 -8.78
CA ASN A 351 -10.21 -8.80 -8.11
C ASN A 351 -10.93 -7.85 -9.09
N ARG A 352 -10.40 -7.71 -10.31
CA ARG A 352 -10.96 -6.86 -11.38
C ARG A 352 -12.11 -7.51 -12.14
N GLY A 353 -12.44 -8.77 -11.86
CA GLY A 353 -13.53 -9.50 -12.50
C GLY A 353 -13.26 -9.89 -13.96
N VAL A 354 -12.01 -9.95 -14.42
CA VAL A 354 -11.65 -10.23 -15.83
C VAL A 354 -10.96 -11.58 -16.05
N ALA A 355 -10.89 -12.43 -15.02
CA ALA A 355 -10.13 -13.68 -15.01
C ALA A 355 -10.44 -14.68 -16.15
N LEU A 356 -11.64 -14.63 -16.73
CA LEU A 356 -12.08 -15.53 -17.81
C LEU A 356 -11.54 -15.18 -19.20
N ASN A 357 -11.12 -13.93 -19.42
CA ASN A 357 -10.63 -13.48 -20.70
C ASN A 357 -9.29 -12.77 -20.53
N THR A 358 -8.20 -13.45 -20.85
CA THR A 358 -6.84 -12.88 -20.71
C THR A 358 -6.60 -11.65 -21.57
N ALA A 359 -7.38 -11.43 -22.64
CA ALA A 359 -7.33 -10.20 -23.42
C ALA A 359 -7.75 -8.97 -22.61
N ASP A 360 -8.55 -9.15 -21.56
CA ASP A 360 -9.03 -8.08 -20.70
C ASP A 360 -8.13 -7.83 -19.48
N TRP A 361 -7.16 -8.71 -19.19
CA TRP A 361 -6.33 -8.61 -17.98
C TRP A 361 -5.50 -7.33 -17.93
N HIS A 362 -5.17 -6.77 -19.08
CA HIS A 362 -4.42 -5.51 -19.23
C HIS A 362 -5.26 -4.39 -19.89
N ASN A 363 -6.59 -4.50 -19.84
CA ASN A 363 -7.53 -3.51 -20.39
C ASN A 363 -8.35 -2.84 -19.26
N PRO A 364 -7.93 -1.65 -18.78
CA PRO A 364 -8.62 -0.99 -17.66
C PRO A 364 -10.09 -0.70 -17.89
N ALA A 365 -10.52 -0.52 -19.14
CA ALA A 365 -11.91 -0.27 -19.48
C ALA A 365 -12.82 -1.49 -19.23
N ALA A 366 -12.27 -2.69 -19.09
CA ALA A 366 -13.02 -3.91 -18.81
C ALA A 366 -13.15 -4.21 -17.31
N TYR A 367 -12.33 -3.58 -16.45
CA TYR A 367 -12.30 -3.90 -15.03
C TYR A 367 -13.60 -3.52 -14.32
N TYR A 368 -14.01 -4.34 -13.35
CA TYR A 368 -15.15 -4.10 -12.47
C TYR A 368 -16.51 -3.97 -13.21
N THR A 369 -16.61 -4.56 -14.41
CA THR A 369 -17.85 -4.56 -15.21
C THR A 369 -18.66 -5.86 -15.07
N ASN A 370 -18.02 -6.95 -14.64
CA ASN A 370 -18.66 -8.26 -14.44
C ASN A 370 -19.35 -8.36 -13.08
N SER A 371 -20.21 -9.35 -12.89
CA SER A 371 -21.09 -9.46 -11.72
C SER A 371 -20.40 -9.80 -10.39
N ILE A 372 -19.22 -10.46 -10.42
CA ILE A 372 -18.43 -10.77 -9.22
C ILE A 372 -17.04 -10.16 -9.38
N HIS A 373 -16.76 -9.14 -8.58
CA HIS A 373 -15.48 -8.45 -8.51
C HIS A 373 -15.34 -7.79 -7.13
N ASN A 374 -14.17 -7.20 -6.87
CA ASN A 374 -13.91 -6.45 -5.65
C ASN A 374 -14.44 -5.01 -5.76
N ASP A 375 -15.73 -4.78 -5.42
CA ASP A 375 -16.36 -3.46 -5.46
C ASP A 375 -15.59 -2.41 -4.64
N TYR A 376 -14.98 -2.82 -3.52
CA TYR A 376 -14.15 -1.94 -2.69
C TYR A 376 -12.99 -1.38 -3.50
N ALA A 377 -12.23 -2.23 -4.21
CA ALA A 377 -11.14 -1.77 -5.06
C ALA A 377 -11.65 -0.92 -6.24
N GLY A 378 -12.73 -1.36 -6.90
CA GLY A 378 -13.34 -0.63 -8.01
C GLY A 378 -13.74 0.80 -7.63
N PHE A 379 -14.28 0.99 -6.43
CA PHE A 379 -14.62 2.33 -5.93
C PHE A 379 -13.39 3.24 -5.80
N TRP A 380 -12.25 2.74 -5.31
CA TRP A 380 -11.06 3.59 -5.17
C TRP A 380 -10.51 4.06 -6.51
N HIS A 381 -10.58 3.25 -7.56
CA HIS A 381 -10.25 3.71 -8.92
C HIS A 381 -11.26 4.72 -9.46
N GLN A 382 -12.51 4.72 -9.00
CA GLN A 382 -13.48 5.73 -9.40
C GLN A 382 -13.12 7.12 -8.86
N VAL A 383 -12.62 7.19 -7.62
CA VAL A 383 -12.38 8.47 -6.91
C VAL A 383 -10.90 8.87 -6.83
N GLY A 384 -9.98 7.96 -7.18
CA GLY A 384 -8.55 8.23 -7.22
C GLY A 384 -8.14 9.10 -8.40
N ILE A 385 -7.14 9.96 -8.19
CA ILE A 385 -6.50 10.75 -9.25
C ILE A 385 -6.05 9.81 -10.38
N ASP A 386 -6.37 10.18 -11.62
CA ASP A 386 -6.06 9.41 -12.84
C ASP A 386 -6.58 7.96 -12.82
N HIS A 387 -7.61 7.68 -12.02
CA HIS A 387 -8.14 6.34 -11.78
C HIS A 387 -7.10 5.37 -11.20
N ARG A 388 -6.11 5.89 -10.47
CA ARG A 388 -5.05 5.12 -9.81
C ARG A 388 -5.33 4.98 -8.32
N ALA A 389 -5.33 3.74 -7.82
CA ALA A 389 -5.55 3.44 -6.42
C ALA A 389 -4.87 2.12 -6.05
N TYR A 390 -4.41 2.00 -4.79
CA TYR A 390 -3.88 0.73 -4.28
C TYR A 390 -5.00 0.03 -3.50
N GLY A 391 -6.00 -0.52 -4.21
CA GLY A 391 -7.22 -1.09 -3.61
C GLY A 391 -7.06 -2.53 -3.10
N PHE A 392 -6.06 -3.25 -3.60
CA PHE A 392 -5.68 -4.60 -3.17
C PHE A 392 -4.17 -4.84 -3.43
N PRO A 393 -3.51 -5.88 -2.87
CA PRO A 393 -2.05 -5.96 -2.82
C PRO A 393 -1.29 -6.03 -4.15
N TYR A 394 -1.93 -6.46 -5.24
CA TYR A 394 -1.32 -6.49 -6.59
C TYR A 394 -2.02 -5.55 -7.57
N ASP A 395 -2.49 -4.40 -7.09
CA ASP A 395 -3.12 -3.38 -7.97
C ASP A 395 -2.10 -2.71 -8.89
N ASP A 396 -0.81 -2.85 -8.61
CA ASP A 396 0.30 -2.42 -9.47
C ASP A 396 0.39 -3.22 -10.78
N VAL A 397 -0.21 -4.41 -10.85
CA VAL A 397 -0.37 -5.14 -12.12
C VAL A 397 -1.07 -4.23 -13.14
N ASN A 398 -0.46 -4.07 -14.31
CA ASN A 398 -0.89 -3.15 -15.36
C ASN A 398 -0.88 -1.66 -14.95
N ASP A 399 0.01 -1.25 -14.03
CA ASP A 399 0.20 0.15 -13.61
C ASP A 399 -1.06 0.79 -13.00
N GLN A 400 -1.93 0.03 -12.29
CA GLN A 400 -3.19 0.61 -11.79
C GLN A 400 -3.10 1.17 -10.36
N SER A 401 -2.01 0.88 -9.64
CA SER A 401 -1.80 1.40 -8.30
C SER A 401 -1.53 2.92 -8.28
N SER A 402 -1.64 3.51 -7.09
CA SER A 402 -1.28 4.91 -6.80
C SER A 402 0.23 5.17 -6.71
N VAL A 403 1.08 4.17 -6.92
CA VAL A 403 2.53 4.30 -6.74
C VAL A 403 3.14 5.31 -7.71
N LYS A 404 4.04 6.15 -7.21
CA LYS A 404 4.85 7.07 -8.00
C LYS A 404 6.32 6.76 -7.74
N ILE A 405 7.02 6.35 -8.81
CA ILE A 405 8.42 5.93 -8.78
C ILE A 405 9.22 6.89 -9.64
N LEU A 406 10.33 7.41 -9.10
CA LEU A 406 11.29 8.17 -9.89
C LEU A 406 12.06 7.26 -10.83
N PRO A 407 12.40 7.71 -12.05
CA PRO A 407 13.16 6.89 -13.01
C PRO A 407 14.67 6.80 -12.68
N ASN A 408 15.11 7.34 -11.55
CA ASN A 408 16.51 7.36 -11.12
C ASN A 408 16.63 7.38 -9.58
N ALA A 409 17.82 7.07 -9.08
CA ALA A 409 18.13 7.04 -7.65
C ALA A 409 18.59 8.38 -7.04
N ASN A 410 18.38 9.50 -7.74
CA ASN A 410 18.59 10.83 -7.17
C ASN A 410 17.39 11.23 -6.31
N PRO A 411 17.56 12.08 -5.29
CA PRO A 411 16.46 12.49 -4.43
C PRO A 411 15.36 13.23 -5.22
N PRO A 412 14.08 13.12 -4.79
CA PRO A 412 13.06 14.10 -5.13
C PRO A 412 13.53 15.52 -4.77
N SER A 413 13.05 16.53 -5.50
CA SER A 413 13.12 17.92 -5.05
C SER A 413 12.20 18.17 -3.85
N SER A 414 11.04 17.50 -3.82
CA SER A 414 10.18 17.42 -2.64
C SER A 414 9.17 16.28 -2.79
N VAL A 415 8.61 15.85 -1.68
CA VAL A 415 7.36 15.09 -1.66
C VAL A 415 6.37 15.85 -0.77
N THR A 416 5.20 16.17 -1.30
CA THR A 416 4.15 16.87 -0.54
C THR A 416 3.02 15.90 -0.20
N ILE A 417 2.65 15.82 1.09
CA ILE A 417 1.48 15.07 1.57
C ILE A 417 0.43 16.08 2.03
N SER A 418 -0.70 16.09 1.34
CA SER A 418 -1.89 16.87 1.69
C SER A 418 -2.88 16.00 2.45
N VAL A 419 -3.18 16.37 3.70
CA VAL A 419 -4.13 15.69 4.58
C VAL A 419 -5.51 16.34 4.43
N GLY A 420 -6.47 15.63 3.85
CA GLY A 420 -7.83 16.10 3.61
C GLY A 420 -8.83 15.68 4.69
N TRP A 421 -10.02 16.28 4.65
CA TRP A 421 -11.18 15.89 5.44
C TRP A 421 -12.48 16.13 4.69
#